data_AF-A0A521BSF0-F1
#
_entry.id   AF-A0A521BSF0-F1
#
_cell.length_a   1.000
_cell.length_b   1.000
_cell.length_c   1.000
_cell.angle_alpha   90.00
_cell.angle_beta   90.00
_cell.angle_gamma   90.00
#
_symmetry.space_group_name_H-M   'P 1'
#
loop_
_entity.id
_entity.type
_entity.pdbx_description
1 polymer ?
#
loop_
_entity_poly.entity_id
_entity_poly.type
_entity_poly.pdbx_seq_one_letter_code
_entity_poly.pdbx_strand_id
1 'polypeptide(L)'
;MKNLPQKVRSRKLNSRVDLTAMVSVSFLLIIFFMVVGELSKPKIMELYSGRSGCGPEPDCNKPDDNLVVTLLLDKNNKIITYHGLLAFPNTST
;
A
#
# COMPACT_ATOMS: atom_id res chain seq x y z
N MET A 1 -63.01 -45.62 -9.34
CA MET A 1 -61.55 -45.45 -9.22
C MET A 1 -61.06 -44.70 -10.46
N LYS A 2 -60.70 -43.42 -10.35
CA LYS A 2 -60.18 -42.63 -11.49
C LYS A 2 -58.66 -42.80 -11.55
N ASN A 3 -58.20 -43.73 -12.38
CA ASN A 3 -56.81 -43.87 -12.79
C ASN A 3 -56.59 -43.06 -14.07
N LEU A 4 -56.30 -41.76 -13.95
CA LEU A 4 -55.70 -41.00 -15.05
C LEU A 4 -54.30 -40.58 -14.63
N PRO A 5 -53.25 -40.86 -15.43
CA PRO A 5 -51.90 -40.41 -15.14
C PRO A 5 -51.89 -38.88 -15.14
N GLN A 6 -51.60 -38.29 -13.99
CA GLN A 6 -51.44 -36.85 -13.87
C GLN A 6 -50.23 -36.42 -14.71
N LYS A 7 -50.49 -35.80 -15.86
CA LYS A 7 -49.46 -35.29 -16.77
C LYS A 7 -48.63 -34.24 -16.03
N VAL A 8 -47.42 -34.62 -15.59
CA VAL A 8 -46.46 -33.71 -14.97
C VAL A 8 -46.03 -32.69 -16.02
N ARG A 9 -46.67 -31.51 -16.05
CA ARG A 9 -46.18 -30.40 -16.87
C ARG A 9 -44.90 -29.89 -16.22
N SER A 10 -43.79 -30.00 -16.94
CA SER A 10 -42.56 -29.29 -16.62
C SER A 10 -42.90 -27.81 -16.42
N ARG A 11 -42.65 -27.28 -15.22
CA ARG A 11 -42.76 -25.84 -14.99
C ARG A 11 -41.57 -25.19 -15.69
N LYS A 12 -41.87 -24.34 -16.69
CA LYS A 12 -40.86 -23.48 -17.31
C LYS A 12 -40.39 -22.48 -16.26
N LEU A 13 -39.33 -22.81 -15.53
CA LEU A 13 -38.67 -21.88 -14.61
C LEU A 13 -38.04 -20.78 -15.45
N ASN A 14 -38.67 -19.62 -15.47
CA ASN A 14 -38.13 -18.43 -16.10
C ASN A 14 -37.12 -17.81 -15.13
N SER A 15 -35.96 -18.46 -14.96
CA SER A 15 -34.89 -17.94 -14.12
C SER A 15 -34.30 -16.71 -14.81
N ARG A 16 -34.73 -15.52 -14.39
CA ARG A 16 -34.07 -14.28 -14.77
C ARG A 16 -32.66 -14.32 -14.19
N VAL A 17 -31.66 -14.13 -15.04
CA VAL A 17 -30.26 -14.03 -14.63
C VAL A 17 -30.10 -12.70 -13.92
N ASP A 18 -29.66 -12.73 -12.66
CA ASP A 18 -29.40 -11.52 -11.89
C ASP A 18 -28.05 -10.94 -12.30
N LEU A 19 -28.09 -9.88 -13.10
CA LEU A 19 -26.89 -9.18 -13.56
C LEU A 19 -26.18 -8.45 -12.41
N THR A 20 -26.84 -8.24 -11.27
CA THR A 20 -26.29 -7.53 -10.10
C THR A 20 -25.00 -8.17 -9.61
N ALA A 21 -24.94 -9.51 -9.58
CA ALA A 21 -23.74 -10.25 -9.19
C ALA A 21 -22.61 -10.14 -10.23
N MET A 22 -22.95 -10.04 -11.52
CA MET A 22 -21.95 -9.94 -12.60
C MET A 22 -21.36 -8.52 -12.68
N VAL A 23 -22.22 -7.50 -12.51
CA VAL A 23 -21.83 -6.09 -12.52
C VAL A 23 -20.97 -5.75 -11.31
N SER A 24 -21.30 -6.27 -10.12
CA SER A 24 -20.53 -6.00 -8.89
C SER A 24 -19.11 -6.58 -8.95
N VAL A 25 -18.93 -7.79 -9.50
CA VAL A 25 -17.59 -8.39 -9.70
C VAL A 25 -16.76 -7.56 -10.68
N SER A 26 -17.39 -7.04 -11.74
CA SER A 26 -16.71 -6.21 -12.74
C SER A 26 -16.27 -4.88 -12.13
N PHE A 27 -17.11 -4.26 -11.30
CA PHE A 27 -16.79 -3.02 -10.58
C PHE A 27 -15.61 -3.22 -9.61
N LEU A 28 -15.61 -4.33 -8.88
CA LEU A 28 -14.51 -4.69 -7.99
C LEU A 28 -13.19 -4.83 -8.75
N LEU A 29 -13.20 -5.52 -9.89
CA LEU A 29 -12.00 -5.73 -10.71
C LEU A 29 -11.45 -4.42 -11.29
N ILE A 30 -12.32 -3.52 -11.77
CA ILE A 30 -11.90 -2.22 -12.30
C ILE A 30 -11.19 -1.40 -11.21
N ILE A 31 -11.79 -1.31 -10.01
CA ILE A 31 -11.18 -0.57 -8.89
C ILE A 31 -9.87 -1.25 -8.46
N PHE A 32 -9.85 -2.57 -8.37
CA PHE A 32 -8.65 -3.32 -8.02
C PHE A 32 -7.49 -3.04 -8.99
N PHE A 33 -7.74 -3.15 -10.30
CA PHE A 33 -6.71 -2.87 -11.30
C PHE A 33 -6.29 -1.39 -11.30
N MET A 34 -7.21 -0.47 -11.06
CA MET A 34 -6.89 0.95 -10.94
C MET A 34 -5.97 1.22 -9.73
N VAL A 35 -6.28 0.63 -8.57
CA VAL A 35 -5.46 0.77 -7.35
C VAL A 35 -4.08 0.11 -7.53
N VAL A 36 -4.02 -1.09 -8.10
CA VAL A 36 -2.74 -1.77 -8.40
C VAL A 36 -1.91 -0.97 -9.39
N GLY A 37 -2.54 -0.33 -10.37
CA GLY A 37 -1.88 0.56 -11.33
C GLY A 37 -1.23 1.77 -10.67
N GLU A 38 -1.89 2.39 -9.69
CA GLU A 38 -1.33 3.51 -8.94
C GLU A 38 -0.22 3.07 -7.97
N LEU A 39 -0.35 1.92 -7.31
CA LEU A 39 0.68 1.39 -6.39
C LEU A 39 1.93 0.87 -7.11
N SER A 40 1.82 0.49 -8.38
CA SER A 40 2.96 0.04 -9.18
C SER A 40 3.86 1.18 -9.65
N LYS A 41 3.38 2.43 -9.61
CA LYS A 41 4.20 3.60 -9.94
C LYS A 41 5.17 3.86 -8.77
N PRO A 42 6.49 3.98 -9.02
CA PRO A 42 7.43 4.32 -7.96
C PRO A 42 7.09 5.72 -7.42
N LYS A 43 6.76 5.80 -6.13
CA LYS A 43 6.55 7.08 -5.44
C LYS A 43 7.91 7.75 -5.25
N ILE A 44 8.29 8.62 -6.18
CA ILE A 44 9.52 9.39 -6.09
C ILE A 44 9.32 10.41 -4.95
N MET A 45 10.10 10.27 -3.88
CA MET A 45 10.24 11.36 -2.91
C MET A 45 11.15 12.42 -3.54
N GLU A 46 10.63 13.64 -3.67
CA GLU A 46 11.46 14.77 -4.07
C GLU A 46 12.49 15.03 -2.97
N LEU A 47 13.76 14.70 -3.23
CA LEU A 47 14.83 14.96 -2.31
C LEU A 47 15.16 16.45 -2.38
N TYR A 48 14.68 17.21 -1.40
CA TYR A 48 15.11 18.59 -1.22
C TYR A 48 16.59 18.60 -0.81
N SER A 49 17.47 18.77 -1.79
CA SER A 49 18.88 19.04 -1.56
C SER A 49 18.96 20.44 -0.96
N GLY A 50 19.04 20.51 0.38
CA GLY A 50 18.95 21.74 1.18
C GLY A 50 20.03 22.77 0.86
N ARG A 51 19.88 23.45 -0.28
CA ARG A 51 20.70 24.58 -0.71
C ARG A 51 20.11 25.95 -0.37
N SER A 52 19.09 25.99 0.50
CA SER A 52 18.73 27.24 1.17
C SER A 52 18.39 26.95 2.63
N GLY A 53 19.42 27.05 3.48
CA GLY A 53 19.30 26.82 4.91
C GLY A 53 20.55 27.30 5.61
N CYS A 54 20.52 28.60 5.93
CA CYS A 54 21.53 29.41 6.60
C CYS A 54 22.84 29.68 5.86
N GLY A 55 23.29 30.93 5.96
CA GLY A 55 24.55 31.40 5.41
C GLY A 55 25.77 30.76 6.09
N PRO A 56 26.95 31.38 6.04
CA PRO A 56 28.21 30.79 6.53
C PRO A 56 28.29 30.58 8.06
N GLU A 57 27.17 30.66 8.79
CA GLU A 57 27.13 30.52 10.24
C GLU A 57 27.15 29.04 10.66
N PRO A 58 28.11 28.64 11.51
CA PRO A 58 28.37 27.24 11.85
C PRO A 58 27.31 26.59 12.76
N ASP A 59 26.33 27.35 13.27
CA ASP A 59 25.35 26.87 14.25
C ASP A 59 23.98 26.51 13.68
N CYS A 60 23.71 26.83 12.41
CA CYS A 60 22.33 26.78 11.93
C CYS A 60 21.85 25.37 11.51
N ASN A 61 22.77 24.42 11.31
CA ASN A 61 22.48 23.03 10.99
C ASN A 61 23.15 22.09 11.99
N LYS A 62 22.99 22.34 13.29
CA LYS A 62 23.30 21.35 14.33
C LYS A 62 22.05 20.49 14.56
N PRO A 63 21.96 19.28 13.96
CA PRO A 63 20.86 18.40 14.27
C PRO A 63 20.97 17.94 15.72
N ASP A 64 19.84 17.94 16.45
CA ASP A 64 19.76 17.38 17.80
C ASP A 64 20.09 15.88 17.75
N ASP A 65 21.04 15.44 18.55
CA ASP A 65 21.51 14.04 18.61
C ASP A 65 20.34 13.06 18.79
N ASN A 66 19.28 13.47 19.51
CA ASN A 66 18.12 12.60 19.72
C ASN A 66 17.23 12.45 18.47
N LEU A 67 17.38 13.33 17.48
CA LEU A 67 16.58 13.39 16.26
C LEU A 67 17.32 12.81 15.04
N VAL A 68 18.59 12.44 15.18
CA VAL A 68 19.39 11.85 14.11
C VAL A 68 19.26 10.32 14.12
N VAL A 69 18.87 9.77 12.97
CA VAL A 69 18.85 8.32 12.73
C VAL A 69 19.64 8.02 11.46
N THR A 70 20.64 7.15 11.58
CA THR A 70 21.44 6.67 10.45
C THR A 70 20.97 5.28 10.05
N LEU A 71 20.56 5.10 8.79
CA LEU A 71 20.11 3.84 8.23
C LEU A 71 21.19 3.30 7.27
N LEU A 72 21.76 2.15 7.60
CA LEU A 72 22.75 1.46 6.76
C LEU A 72 22.09 0.26 6.07
N LEU A 73 22.16 0.24 4.73
CA LEU A 73 21.60 -0.82 3.90
C LEU A 73 22.69 -1.88 3.63
N ASP A 74 22.54 -3.07 4.18
CA ASP A 74 23.46 -4.20 3.97
C ASP A 74 22.98 -5.13 2.83
N LYS A 75 23.92 -5.86 2.24
CA LYS A 75 23.75 -6.73 1.06
C LYS A 75 22.70 -7.83 1.24
N ASN A 76 22.28 -8.14 2.46
CA ASN A 76 21.30 -9.19 2.77
C ASN A 76 19.88 -8.65 3.06
N ASN A 77 19.49 -7.50 2.50
CA ASN A 77 18.26 -6.79 2.89
C ASN A 77 18.15 -6.55 4.40
N LYS A 78 19.30 -6.44 5.07
CA LYS A 78 19.37 -6.09 6.48
C LYS A 78 19.53 -4.59 6.59
N ILE A 79 18.68 -3.98 7.42
CA ILE A 79 18.76 -2.57 7.78
C ILE A 79 19.43 -2.52 9.14
N ILE A 80 20.58 -1.86 9.21
CA ILE A 80 21.26 -1.58 10.47
C ILE A 80 20.97 -0.11 10.80
N THR A 81 20.31 0.12 11.92
CA THR A 81 19.90 1.46 12.36
C THR A 81 20.74 1.90 13.54
N TYR A 82 21.28 3.11 13.45
CA TYR A 82 21.96 3.79 14.55
C TYR A 82 21.16 5.04 14.94
N HIS A 83 21.03 5.27 16.24
CA HIS A 83 20.49 6.50 16.79
C HIS A 83 21.65 7.38 17.28
N GLY A 84 21.53 8.70 17.14
CA GLY A 84 22.57 9.63 17.56
C GLY A 84 23.56 10.01 16.46
N LEU A 85 24.50 10.88 16.83
CA LEU A 85 25.63 11.24 15.99
C LEU A 85 26.65 10.10 15.99
N LEU A 86 27.13 9.69 14.81
CA LEU A 86 28.17 8.66 14.69
C LEU A 86 29.48 9.03 15.41
N ALA A 87 29.73 10.33 15.60
CA ALA A 87 30.89 10.84 16.34
C ALA A 87 30.73 10.73 17.86
N PHE A 88 29.48 10.69 18.37
CA PHE A 88 29.15 10.63 19.80
C PHE A 88 27.97 9.67 20.01
N PRO A 89 28.19 8.34 19.92
CA PRO A 89 27.12 7.37 20.09
C PRO A 89 26.58 7.43 21.53
N ASN A 90 25.30 7.75 21.68
CA ASN A 90 24.58 7.62 22.94
C ASN A 90 24.22 6.14 23.15
N THR A 91 25.07 5.44 23.91
CA THR A 91 24.82 4.05 24.32
C THR A 91 23.77 4.00 25.44
N SER A 92 22.52 4.28 25.12
CA SER A 92 21.39 3.97 26.00
C SER A 92 20.63 2.78 25.42
N THR A 93 20.94 1.62 26.00
CA THR A 93 20.27 0.31 25.97
C THR A 93 18.94 0.20 25.23
#